data_AF-A0A3D2SDZ9-F1
#
_entry.id   AF-A0A3D2SDZ9-F1
#
_cell.length_a   1.000
_cell.length_b   1.000
_cell.length_c   1.000
_cell.angle_alpha   90.00
_cell.angle_beta   90.00
_cell.angle_gamma   90.00
#
_symmetry.space_group_name_H-M   'P 1'
#
loop_
_entity.id
_entity.type
_entity.pdbx_description
1 polymer ?
#
loop_
_entity_poly.entity_id
_entity_poly.type
_entity_poly.pdbx_seq_one_letter_code
_entity_poly.pdbx_strand_id
1 'polypeptide(L)'
;LPNDIMYKRQTDQKASEMLSNNGFVSLQFSANIAVIKTRPGYASSIAYDIDNREGIDILGTIAGDDTIMLVLREGAIHNDVRKFLSSIIPIQKKE
;
A
#
# COMPACT_ATOMS: atom_id res chain seq x y z
N LEU A 1 22.46 -8.87 -43.32
CA LEU A 1 22.69 -8.23 -42.01
C LEU A 1 21.72 -8.86 -41.03
N PRO A 2 22.14 -9.43 -39.89
CA PRO A 2 21.23 -10.06 -38.95
C PRO A 2 20.47 -8.98 -38.18
N ASN A 3 19.15 -9.13 -38.13
CA ASN A 3 18.21 -8.17 -37.55
C ASN A 3 17.94 -8.55 -36.09
N ASP A 4 18.96 -8.51 -35.24
CA ASP A 4 18.86 -8.83 -33.81
C ASP A 4 18.71 -7.56 -32.96
N ILE A 5 17.55 -6.92 -33.08
CA ILE A 5 17.02 -6.03 -32.04
C ILE A 5 15.87 -6.74 -31.31
N MET A 6 16.18 -7.92 -30.76
CA MET A 6 15.35 -8.62 -29.78
C MET A 6 15.49 -7.93 -28.40
N TYR A 7 14.95 -6.71 -28.29
CA TYR A 7 14.45 -6.23 -26.99
C TYR A 7 13.20 -7.06 -26.67
N LYS A 8 13.40 -8.29 -26.18
CA LYS A 8 12.32 -9.09 -25.63
C LYS A 8 11.89 -8.40 -24.33
N ARG A 9 10.88 -7.54 -24.40
CA ARG A 9 10.17 -7.05 -23.22
C ARG A 9 9.69 -8.29 -22.47
N GLN A 10 10.34 -8.60 -21.35
CA GLN A 10 9.80 -9.52 -20.36
C GLN A 10 8.60 -8.83 -19.70
N THR A 11 7.48 -8.79 -20.40
CA THR A 11 6.20 -8.38 -19.81
C THR A 11 5.21 -9.52 -20.01
N ASP A 12 5.57 -10.69 -19.51
CA ASP A 12 4.63 -11.79 -19.25
C ASP A 12 3.92 -11.60 -17.89
N GLN A 13 3.92 -10.40 -17.32
CA GLN A 13 3.00 -10.08 -16.23
C GLN A 13 1.65 -9.76 -16.85
N LYS A 14 0.71 -10.70 -16.71
CA LYS A 14 -0.66 -10.51 -17.21
C LYS A 14 -1.25 -9.28 -16.53
N ALA A 15 -1.96 -8.43 -17.27
CA ALA A 15 -2.65 -7.26 -16.70
C ALA A 15 -3.56 -7.63 -15.51
N SER A 16 -4.11 -8.85 -15.51
CA SER A 16 -4.86 -9.43 -14.39
C SER A 16 -4.05 -9.58 -13.10
N GLU A 17 -2.75 -9.87 -13.16
CA GLU A 17 -1.85 -9.97 -12.00
C GLU A 17 -1.44 -8.59 -11.47
N MET A 18 -1.38 -7.59 -12.34
CA MET A 18 -1.20 -6.18 -11.94
C MET A 18 -2.45 -5.65 -11.22
N LEU A 19 -3.64 -6.05 -11.68
CA LEU A 19 -4.92 -5.72 -11.06
C LEU A 19 -5.19 -6.52 -9.77
N SER A 20 -4.54 -7.68 -9.59
CA SER A 20 -4.73 -8.58 -8.44
C SER A 20 -3.72 -8.36 -7.29
N ASN A 21 -2.67 -7.56 -7.50
CA ASN A 21 -1.69 -7.23 -6.48
C ASN A 21 -1.97 -5.86 -5.86
N ASN A 22 -2.65 -5.85 -4.71
CA ASN A 22 -3.03 -4.63 -3.99
C ASN A 22 -1.87 -3.84 -3.36
N GLY A 23 -0.62 -4.11 -3.76
CA GLY A 23 0.57 -3.39 -3.31
C GLY A 23 0.96 -3.55 -1.85
N PHE A 24 0.07 -4.00 -0.96
CA PHE A 24 0.32 -4.14 0.48
C PHE A 24 1.29 -5.27 0.81
N VAL A 25 2.22 -5.01 1.73
CA VAL A 25 3.19 -6.00 2.25
C VAL A 25 3.01 -6.19 3.76
N SER A 26 3.03 -5.11 4.55
CA SER A 26 2.86 -5.20 6.01
C SER A 26 2.35 -3.88 6.61
N LEU A 27 1.82 -3.98 7.84
CA LEU A 27 1.41 -2.85 8.67
C LEU A 27 1.98 -3.05 10.07
N GLN A 28 2.74 -2.07 10.56
CA GLN A 28 3.31 -2.03 11.91
C GLN A 28 2.94 -0.73 12.61
N PHE A 29 2.94 -0.75 13.94
CA PHE A 29 2.62 0.41 14.78
C PHE A 29 3.77 0.71 15.74
N SER A 30 4.00 1.99 15.98
CA SER A 30 4.90 2.52 17.01
C SER A 30 4.24 3.74 17.64
N ALA A 31 3.66 3.57 18.83
CA ALA A 31 2.84 4.59 19.48
C ALA A 31 1.78 5.17 18.52
N ASN A 32 1.83 6.48 18.23
CA ASN A 32 0.91 7.18 17.33
C ASN A 32 1.36 7.15 15.86
N ILE A 33 2.34 6.33 15.49
CA ILE A 33 2.78 6.15 14.09
C ILE A 33 2.38 4.76 13.62
N ALA A 34 1.79 4.69 12.42
CA ALA A 34 1.66 3.45 11.68
C ALA A 34 2.53 3.50 10.43
N VAL A 35 3.17 2.37 10.10
CA VAL A 35 3.99 2.24 8.91
C VAL A 35 3.44 1.10 8.07
N ILE A 36 3.09 1.41 6.82
CA ILE A 36 2.71 0.42 5.82
C ILE A 36 3.90 0.22 4.88
N LYS A 37 4.36 -1.02 4.73
CA LYS A 37 5.27 -1.38 3.64
C LYS A 37 4.44 -1.85 2.46
N THR A 38 4.85 -1.41 1.27
CA THR A 38 4.22 -1.73 0.00
C THR A 38 5.24 -2.37 -0.94
N ARG A 39 4.76 -2.86 -2.08
CA ARG A 39 5.63 -3.14 -3.22
C ARG A 39 6.20 -1.83 -3.77
N PRO A 40 7.37 -1.84 -4.44
CA PRO A 40 7.94 -0.66 -5.06
C PRO A 40 6.94 0.06 -5.98
N GLY A 41 6.82 1.38 -5.83
CA GLY A 41 5.91 2.22 -6.62
C GLY A 41 4.43 2.22 -6.20
N TYR A 42 4.03 1.51 -5.14
CA TYR A 42 2.61 1.42 -4.71
C TYR A 42 2.25 2.36 -3.55
N ALA A 43 3.21 2.98 -2.88
CA ALA A 43 2.93 3.78 -1.68
C ALA A 43 1.99 4.95 -1.98
N SER A 44 2.21 5.70 -3.06
CA SER A 44 1.38 6.87 -3.40
C SER A 44 -0.06 6.50 -3.76
N SER A 45 -0.29 5.41 -4.49
CA SER A 45 -1.66 4.99 -4.85
C SER A 45 -2.45 4.53 -3.64
N ILE A 46 -1.81 3.77 -2.74
CA ILE A 46 -2.45 3.30 -1.51
C ILE A 46 -2.71 4.47 -0.56
N ALA A 47 -1.78 5.42 -0.43
CA ALA A 47 -1.99 6.62 0.38
C ALA A 47 -3.16 7.46 -0.14
N TYR A 48 -3.28 7.61 -1.47
CA TYR A 48 -4.42 8.27 -2.09
C TYR A 48 -5.76 7.59 -1.73
N ASP A 49 -5.82 6.26 -1.75
CA ASP A 49 -7.03 5.53 -1.36
C ASP A 49 -7.37 5.70 0.13
N ILE A 50 -6.34 5.82 0.99
CA ILE A 50 -6.52 6.10 2.43
C ILE A 50 -7.03 7.52 2.64
N ASP A 51 -6.42 8.52 2.01
CA ASP A 51 -6.75 9.94 2.20
C ASP A 51 -8.16 10.28 1.69
N ASN A 52 -8.67 9.57 0.67
CA ASN A 52 -10.03 9.74 0.17
C ASN A 52 -11.12 9.13 1.07
N ARG A 53 -10.74 8.47 2.16
CA ARG A 53 -11.67 7.87 3.13
C ARG A 53 -11.59 8.67 4.43
N GLU A 54 -12.72 9.15 4.91
CA GLU A 54 -12.77 9.86 6.19
C GLU A 54 -12.53 8.89 7.36
N GLY A 55 -11.27 8.79 7.81
CA GLY A 55 -10.87 8.05 9.00
C GLY A 55 -10.59 8.99 10.18
N ILE A 56 -11.44 8.98 11.22
CA ILE A 56 -11.33 9.91 12.36
C ILE A 56 -10.00 9.76 13.12
N ASP A 57 -9.42 8.56 13.09
CA ASP A 57 -8.24 8.19 13.88
C ASP A 57 -6.89 8.45 13.18
N ILE A 58 -6.89 8.82 11.90
CA ILE A 58 -5.67 9.12 11.13
C ILE A 58 -5.62 10.62 10.88
N LEU A 59 -4.55 11.29 11.31
CA LEU A 59 -4.32 12.72 11.10
C LEU A 59 -3.80 13.04 9.70
N GLY A 60 -3.07 12.10 9.09
CA GLY A 60 -2.57 12.24 7.73
C GLY A 60 -1.58 11.14 7.35
N THR A 61 -1.20 11.13 6.07
CA THR A 61 -0.27 10.18 5.47
C THR A 61 0.90 10.89 4.77
N ILE A 62 2.07 10.23 4.73
CA ILE A 62 3.21 10.61 3.89
C ILE A 62 3.64 9.37 3.12
N ALA A 63 3.51 9.42 1.80
CA ALA A 63 3.95 8.34 0.91
C ALA A 63 5.38 8.58 0.42
N GLY A 64 6.22 7.56 0.55
CA GLY A 64 7.46 7.41 -0.22
C GLY A 64 7.23 6.60 -1.50
N ASP A 65 8.19 5.73 -1.84
CA ASP A 65 8.05 4.79 -2.97
C ASP A 65 7.41 3.45 -2.54
N ASP A 66 7.95 2.84 -1.49
CA ASP A 66 7.57 1.50 -1.00
C ASP A 66 7.07 1.51 0.47
N THR A 67 6.88 2.71 1.02
CA THR A 67 6.58 2.91 2.44
C THR A 67 5.62 4.08 2.60
N ILE A 68 4.60 3.92 3.43
CA ILE A 68 3.68 4.98 3.85
C ILE A 68 3.80 5.13 5.36
N MET A 69 4.02 6.36 5.81
CA MET A 69 3.90 6.71 7.22
C MET A 69 2.52 7.33 7.44
N LEU A 70 1.80 6.86 8.45
CA LEU A 70 0.56 7.44 8.93
C LEU A 70 0.78 8.00 10.33
N VAL A 71 0.27 9.20 10.56
CA VAL A 71 0.21 9.78 11.91
C VAL A 71 -1.20 9.56 12.44
N LEU A 72 -1.32 8.88 13.57
CA LEU A 72 -2.58 8.60 14.25
C LEU A 72 -2.89 9.70 15.25
N ARG A 73 -4.19 9.89 15.52
CA ARG A 73 -4.65 10.77 16.59
C ARG A 73 -4.24 10.18 17.95
N GLU A 74 -3.97 11.04 18.91
CA GLU A 74 -3.69 10.61 20.28
C GLU A 74 -4.87 9.78 20.83
N GLY A 75 -4.57 8.64 21.46
CA GLY A 75 -5.58 7.70 21.96
C GLY A 75 -6.23 6.80 20.90
N ALA A 76 -5.83 6.88 19.63
CA ALA A 76 -6.33 5.99 18.58
C ALA A 76 -6.05 4.50 18.91
N ILE A 77 -7.07 3.66 18.75
CA ILE A 77 -6.96 2.23 19.01
C ILE A 77 -6.41 1.55 17.74
N HIS A 78 -5.21 0.98 17.81
CA HIS A 78 -4.53 0.34 16.67
C HIS A 78 -5.39 -0.72 15.97
N ASN A 79 -6.20 -1.46 16.72
CA ASN A 79 -7.09 -2.47 16.15
C ASN A 79 -8.19 -1.87 15.26
N ASP A 80 -8.71 -0.70 15.63
CA ASP A 80 -9.75 -0.03 14.84
C ASP A 80 -9.15 0.63 13.59
N VAL A 81 -7.96 1.22 13.71
CA VAL A 81 -7.16 1.65 12.55
C VAL A 81 -6.89 0.49 11.61
N ARG A 82 -6.53 -0.70 12.12
CA ARG A 82 -6.31 -1.89 11.30
C ARG A 82 -7.58 -2.33 10.57
N LYS A 83 -8.74 -2.35 11.25
CA LYS A 83 -10.03 -2.68 10.61
C LYS A 83 -10.38 -1.67 9.52
N PHE A 84 -10.21 -0.38 9.79
CA PHE A 84 -10.42 0.69 8.83
C PHE A 84 -9.54 0.48 7.58
N LEU A 85 -8.23 0.31 7.76
CA LEU A 85 -7.30 0.07 6.65
C LEU A 85 -7.64 -1.21 5.87
N SER A 86 -8.14 -2.26 6.54
CA SER A 86 -8.56 -3.51 5.89
C SER A 86 -9.79 -3.34 4.98
N SER A 87 -10.59 -2.29 5.19
CA SER A 87 -11.75 -1.98 4.33
C SER A 87 -11.36 -1.24 3.04
N ILE A 88 -10.15 -0.68 3.00
CA ILE A 88 -9.62 0.13 1.91
C ILE A 88 -8.64 -0.72 1.09
N ILE A 89 -7.68 -1.30 1.79
CA ILE A 89 -6.64 -2.15 1.25
C ILE A 89 -7.09 -3.58 1.52
N PRO A 90 -7.36 -4.41 0.49
CA PRO A 90 -7.70 -5.79 0.74
C PRO A 90 -6.43 -6.50 1.22
N ILE A 91 -6.27 -6.55 2.55
CA ILE A 91 -5.17 -7.24 3.23
C ILE A 91 -5.41 -8.73 3.02
N GLN A 92 -4.68 -9.34 2.09
CA GLN A 92 -4.68 -10.80 1.99
C GLN A 92 -4.08 -11.33 3.30
N LYS A 93 -4.89 -12.06 4.08
CA LYS A 93 -4.35 -12.89 5.16
C LYS A 93 -3.47 -13.94 4.48
N LYS A 94 -2.17 -13.95 4.77
CA LYS A 94 -1.40 -15.18 4.61
C LYS A 94 -1.88 -16.13 5.70
N GLU A 95 -2.53 -17.21 5.29
CA GLU A 95 -2.64 -18.43 6.09
C GLU A 95 -1.25 -19.03 6.32
#